data_AF-A0AAE1H2P4-F1
#
_entry.id   AF-A0AAE1H2P4-F1
#
_cell.length_a   1.000
_cell.length_b   1.000
_cell.length_c   1.000
_cell.angle_alpha   90.00
_cell.angle_beta   90.00
_cell.angle_gamma   90.00
#
_symmetry.space_group_name_H-M   'P 1'
#
loop_
_entity.id
_entity.type
_entity.pdbx_description
1 polymer ?
#
loop_
_entity_poly.entity_id
_entity_poly.type
_entity_poly.pdbx_seq_one_letter_code
_entity_poly.pdbx_strand_id
1 'polypeptide(L)'
;MGQLTRASAFLLAVALAVAVTSATASSSRSYRGYRVLSAVPEHGDLAAELRSMSTWTGVDMWSRRAAPGSPVTLMVAPAAQRRVLQRLEELRVPYTLSEHDAQR
;
A
#
# COMPACT_ATOMS: atom_id res chain seq x y z
N MET A 1 76.08 0.28 -4.72
CA MET A 1 76.48 1.69 -4.93
C MET A 1 75.84 2.20 -6.22
N GLY A 2 74.95 3.21 -6.11
CA GLY A 2 74.49 4.13 -7.17
C GLY A 2 73.56 3.56 -8.27
N GLN A 3 72.46 4.18 -8.69
CA GLN A 3 71.81 5.45 -8.39
C GLN A 3 70.32 5.38 -8.80
N LEU A 4 69.48 6.18 -8.11
CA LEU A 4 68.17 6.67 -8.55
C LEU A 4 68.32 7.33 -9.94
N THR A 5 67.35 7.44 -10.85
CA THR A 5 66.09 8.21 -10.77
C THR A 5 65.56 8.24 -12.20
N ARG A 6 64.28 7.95 -12.47
CA ARG A 6 63.42 8.70 -13.43
C ARG A 6 61.95 8.37 -13.12
N ALA A 7 61.39 9.10 -12.17
CA ALA A 7 59.96 9.38 -12.19
C ALA A 7 59.69 10.30 -13.40
N SER A 8 58.77 9.92 -14.27
CA SER A 8 58.16 10.77 -15.30
C SER A 8 56.82 10.13 -15.66
N ALA A 9 55.76 10.57 -14.98
CA ALA A 9 54.76 11.50 -15.53
C ALA A 9 53.53 10.72 -16.04
N PHE A 10 52.55 10.48 -15.17
CA PHE A 10 51.30 11.25 -15.13
C PHE A 10 50.48 11.18 -16.44
N LEU A 11 49.70 10.12 -16.56
CA LEU A 11 48.40 10.04 -17.28
C LEU A 11 47.52 9.20 -16.35
N LEU A 12 46.75 9.71 -15.39
CA LEU A 12 45.67 10.69 -15.47
C LEU A 12 44.54 10.27 -16.42
N ALA A 13 43.67 9.38 -15.95
CA ALA A 13 42.22 9.33 -16.24
C ALA A 13 41.65 8.06 -15.57
N VAL A 14 41.11 8.15 -14.36
CA VAL A 14 39.65 8.27 -14.19
C VAL A 14 38.89 7.15 -14.91
N ALA A 15 38.79 5.99 -14.27
CA ALA A 15 37.76 4.99 -14.54
C ALA A 15 37.62 4.09 -13.31
N LEU A 16 37.43 4.58 -12.08
CA LEU A 16 36.23 5.29 -11.62
C LEU A 16 34.99 5.15 -12.51
N ALA A 17 34.73 3.97 -13.07
CA ALA A 17 33.38 3.56 -13.41
C ALA A 17 32.71 3.12 -12.10
N VAL A 18 32.47 4.12 -11.25
CA VAL A 18 31.66 4.01 -10.04
C VAL A 18 30.32 3.45 -10.44
N ALA A 19 30.00 2.32 -9.81
CA ALA A 19 28.69 1.84 -9.43
C ALA A 19 27.53 2.77 -9.83
N VAL A 20 26.90 2.47 -10.97
CA VAL A 20 25.48 2.76 -11.14
C VAL A 20 24.75 1.43 -11.11
N THR A 21 24.82 0.77 -9.95
CA THR A 21 23.79 -0.19 -9.58
C THR A 21 22.56 0.66 -9.36
N SER A 22 21.71 0.76 -10.38
CA SER A 22 20.40 1.36 -10.29
C SER A 22 19.58 0.54 -9.29
N ALA A 23 19.78 0.80 -8.00
CA ALA A 23 18.78 0.52 -6.99
C ALA A 23 17.63 1.45 -7.34
N THR A 24 16.77 1.00 -8.25
CA THR A 24 15.40 1.47 -8.29
C THR A 24 14.88 1.18 -6.89
N ALA A 25 14.89 2.19 -6.04
CA ALA A 25 14.11 2.18 -4.82
C ALA A 25 12.68 2.01 -5.31
N SER A 26 12.25 0.76 -5.43
CA SER A 26 10.84 0.41 -5.35
C SER A 26 10.43 1.01 -4.02
N SER A 27 9.80 2.17 -4.07
CA SER A 27 9.08 2.75 -2.96
C SER A 27 7.96 1.77 -2.65
N SER A 28 8.30 0.69 -1.94
CA SER A 28 7.34 -0.31 -1.52
C SER A 28 6.26 0.43 -0.77
N ARG A 29 5.08 0.51 -1.38
CA ARG A 29 3.91 1.13 -0.76
C ARG A 29 3.69 0.34 0.53
N SER A 30 3.95 0.97 1.66
CA SER A 30 3.83 0.31 2.96
C SER A 30 2.34 0.21 3.28
N TYR A 31 1.82 -1.02 3.25
CA TYR A 31 0.46 -1.34 3.69
C TYR A 31 0.38 -1.59 5.21
N ARG A 32 1.45 -1.24 5.94
CA ARG A 32 1.52 -1.45 7.38
C ARG A 32 0.32 -0.81 8.09
N GLY A 33 -0.41 -1.64 8.83
CA GLY A 33 -1.56 -1.21 9.61
C GLY A 33 -2.83 -0.97 8.80
N TYR A 34 -2.83 -1.18 7.49
CA TYR A 34 -4.08 -1.30 6.74
C TYR A 34 -4.84 -2.54 7.21
N ARG A 35 -6.17 -2.45 7.21
CA ARG A 35 -7.04 -3.58 7.53
C ARG A 35 -7.93 -3.87 6.34
N VAL A 36 -8.18 -5.14 6.09
CA VAL A 36 -9.17 -5.58 5.13
C VAL A 36 -10.42 -5.99 5.90
N LEU A 37 -11.57 -5.47 5.49
CA LEU A 37 -12.87 -5.80 6.06
C LEU A 37 -13.81 -6.29 4.98
N SER A 38 -14.59 -7.31 5.33
CA SER A 38 -15.64 -7.85 4.46
C SER A 38 -16.98 -7.58 5.12
N ALA A 39 -17.85 -6.84 4.44
CA ALA A 39 -19.19 -6.49 4.91
C ALA A 39 -20.24 -7.08 3.95
N VAL A 40 -21.34 -7.61 4.48
CA VAL A 40 -22.43 -8.17 3.66
C VAL A 40 -23.66 -7.27 3.79
N PRO A 41 -23.95 -6.41 2.79
CA PRO A 41 -25.15 -5.58 2.83
C PRO A 41 -26.39 -6.44 2.58
N GLU A 42 -27.43 -6.29 3.39
CA GLU A 42 -28.66 -7.09 3.25
C GLU A 42 -29.59 -6.55 2.15
N HIS A 43 -29.56 -5.24 1.89
CA HIS A 43 -30.43 -4.57 0.93
C HIS A 43 -29.70 -3.49 0.10
N GLY A 44 -30.41 -2.96 -0.90
CA GLY A 44 -29.86 -2.06 -1.91
C GLY A 44 -29.22 -0.79 -1.34
N ASP A 45 -29.84 -0.20 -0.31
CA ASP A 45 -29.34 1.04 0.30
C ASP A 45 -28.02 0.82 1.03
N LEU A 46 -27.88 -0.30 1.75
CA LEU A 46 -26.61 -0.66 2.39
C LEU A 46 -25.52 -0.92 1.33
N ALA A 47 -25.87 -1.56 0.22
CA ALA A 47 -24.93 -1.74 -0.88
C ALA A 47 -24.50 -0.40 -1.52
N ALA A 48 -25.42 0.58 -1.59
CA ALA A 48 -25.10 1.93 -2.04
C ALA A 48 -24.22 2.70 -1.05
N GLU A 49 -24.47 2.57 0.26
CA GLU A 49 -23.63 3.13 1.31
C GLU A 49 -22.22 2.54 1.29
N LEU A 50 -22.07 1.21 1.20
CA LEU A 50 -20.76 0.57 1.09
C LEU A 50 -20.01 1.00 -0.18
N ARG A 51 -20.74 1.22 -1.29
CA ARG A 51 -20.14 1.79 -2.51
C ARG A 51 -19.71 3.24 -2.31
N SER A 52 -20.48 4.06 -1.59
CA SER A 52 -20.14 5.46 -1.35
C SER A 52 -18.86 5.60 -0.50
N MET A 53 -18.62 4.65 0.42
CA MET A 53 -17.39 4.61 1.22
C MET A 53 -16.12 4.48 0.37
N SER A 54 -16.18 3.92 -0.85
CA SER A 54 -15.00 3.85 -1.73
C SER A 54 -14.54 5.21 -2.22
N THR A 55 -15.33 6.27 -2.02
CA THR A 55 -14.95 7.64 -2.33
C THR A 55 -14.20 8.31 -1.17
N TRP A 56 -14.15 7.66 0.00
CA TRP A 56 -13.51 8.22 1.18
C TRP A 56 -11.99 8.07 1.09
N THR A 57 -11.28 9.10 1.53
CA THR A 57 -9.82 9.07 1.61
C THR A 57 -9.34 7.90 2.48
N GLY A 58 -8.51 7.03 1.93
CA GLY A 58 -7.95 5.88 2.63
C GLY A 58 -8.86 4.65 2.68
N VAL A 59 -9.88 4.58 1.82
CA VAL A 59 -10.73 3.40 1.64
C VAL A 59 -10.66 2.96 0.18
N ASP A 60 -10.24 1.71 -0.04
CA ASP A 60 -10.19 1.09 -1.35
C ASP A 60 -11.15 -0.10 -1.39
N MET A 61 -12.16 -0.06 -2.28
CA MET A 61 -13.06 -1.20 -2.47
C MET A 61 -12.44 -2.22 -3.42
N TRP A 62 -12.24 -3.44 -2.94
CA TRP A 62 -11.64 -4.54 -3.71
C TRP A 62 -12.68 -5.43 -4.39
N SER A 63 -13.94 -5.41 -3.92
CA SER A 63 -15.03 -6.06 -4.61
C SER A 63 -15.39 -5.31 -5.90
N ARG A 64 -15.59 -6.05 -7.01
CA ARG A 64 -16.00 -5.46 -8.31
C ARG A 64 -17.37 -4.76 -8.24
N ARG A 65 -18.23 -5.18 -7.31
CA ARG A 65 -19.60 -4.70 -7.14
C ARG A 65 -19.99 -4.78 -5.67
N ALA A 66 -20.67 -3.75 -5.18
CA ALA A 66 -21.52 -3.84 -4.01
C ALA A 66 -22.94 -4.23 -4.43
N ALA A 67 -23.42 -5.37 -3.93
CA ALA A 67 -24.77 -5.87 -4.16
C ALA A 67 -25.32 -6.55 -2.90
N PRO A 68 -26.64 -6.53 -2.69
CA PRO A 68 -27.28 -7.21 -1.56
C PRO A 68 -26.90 -8.70 -1.50
N GLY A 69 -26.66 -9.21 -0.30
CA GLY A 69 -26.28 -10.60 -0.02
C GLY A 69 -24.88 -10.99 -0.51
N SER A 70 -24.13 -10.09 -1.14
CA SER A 70 -22.78 -10.37 -1.65
C SER A 70 -21.71 -9.67 -0.81
N PRO A 71 -20.61 -10.35 -0.44
CA PRO A 71 -19.57 -9.74 0.37
C PRO A 71 -18.86 -8.60 -0.38
N VAL A 72 -18.74 -7.47 0.31
CA VAL A 72 -18.01 -6.28 -0.14
C VAL A 72 -16.73 -6.17 0.67
N THR A 73 -15.60 -6.29 -0.01
CA THR A 73 -14.27 -6.19 0.60
C THR A 73 -13.76 -4.76 0.48
N LEU A 74 -13.40 -4.14 1.61
CA LEU A 74 -12.78 -2.83 1.70
C LEU A 74 -11.40 -2.96 2.33
N MET A 75 -10.38 -2.41 1.71
CA MET A 75 -9.08 -2.16 2.32
C MET A 75 -9.08 -0.75 2.91
N VAL A 76 -8.73 -0.62 4.19
CA VAL A 76 -8.88 0.62 4.95
C VAL A 76 -7.57 1.02 5.62
N ALA A 77 -7.11 2.21 5.30
CA ALA A 77 -5.93 2.84 5.88
C ALA A 77 -6.11 3.08 7.39
N PRO A 78 -5.03 3.05 8.20
CA PRO A 78 -5.08 3.27 9.65
C PRO A 78 -5.91 4.49 10.07
N ALA A 79 -5.73 5.62 9.39
CA ALA A 79 -6.40 6.87 9.70
C ALA A 79 -7.92 6.84 9.42
N ALA A 80 -8.38 5.98 8.50
CA ALA A 80 -9.78 5.87 8.10
C ALA A 80 -10.54 4.80 8.89
N GLN A 81 -9.84 3.87 9.56
CA GLN A 81 -10.45 2.71 10.23
C GLN A 81 -11.55 3.09 11.21
N ARG A 82 -11.30 4.02 12.14
CA ARG A 82 -12.29 4.43 13.14
C ARG A 82 -13.59 4.93 12.49
N ARG A 83 -13.47 5.76 11.44
CA ARG A 83 -14.62 6.32 10.73
C ARG A 83 -15.40 5.22 10.00
N VAL A 84 -14.71 4.30 9.33
CA VAL A 84 -15.37 3.20 8.60
C VAL A 84 -16.08 2.25 9.55
N LEU A 85 -15.42 1.84 10.63
CA LEU A 85 -16.02 0.93 11.63
C LEU A 85 -17.25 1.56 12.29
N GLN A 86 -17.15 2.81 12.73
CA GLN A 86 -18.29 3.54 13.29
C GLN A 86 -19.47 3.59 12.29
N ARG A 87 -19.20 3.85 11.01
CA ARG A 87 -20.25 3.89 10.01
C ARG A 87 -20.89 2.51 9.76
N LEU A 88 -20.09 1.45 9.74
CA LEU A 88 -20.62 0.08 9.63
C LEU A 88 -21.51 -0.29 10.82
N GLU A 89 -21.14 0.15 12.03
CA GLU A 89 -21.93 -0.02 13.25
C GLU A 89 -23.24 0.79 13.21
N GLU A 90 -23.19 2.05 12.78
CA GLU A 90 -24.38 2.91 12.58
C GLU A 90 -25.38 2.28 11.59
N LEU A 91 -24.85 1.73 10.49
CA LEU A 91 -25.63 1.06 9.46
C LEU A 91 -26.06 -0.37 9.87
N ARG A 92 -25.57 -0.87 11.01
CA ARG A 92 -25.78 -2.24 11.51
C ARG A 92 -25.44 -3.31 10.47
N VAL A 93 -24.42 -3.06 9.65
CA VAL A 93 -23.97 -4.01 8.63
C VAL A 93 -23.05 -5.03 9.30
N PRO A 94 -23.33 -6.35 9.20
CA PRO A 94 -22.41 -7.35 9.70
C PRO A 94 -21.10 -7.30 8.90
N TYR A 95 -19.98 -7.25 9.60
CA TYR A 95 -18.66 -7.24 8.99
C TYR A 95 -17.69 -8.18 9.71
N THR A 96 -16.69 -8.65 8.98
CA THR A 96 -15.59 -9.44 9.51
C THR A 96 -14.28 -8.74 9.18
N LEU A 97 -13.40 -8.61 10.18
CA LEU A 97 -12.04 -8.14 9.99
C LEU A 97 -11.18 -9.32 9.53
N SER A 98 -10.51 -9.18 8.39
CA SER A 98 -9.47 -10.13 8.00
C SER A 98 -8.20 -9.82 8.78
N GLU A 99 -7.69 -10.79 9.53
CA GLU A 99 -6.39 -10.73 10.20
C GLU A 99 -5.19 -10.79 9.22
N HIS A 100 -5.46 -10.99 7.92
CA HIS A 100 -4.42 -10.92 6.91
C HIS A 100 -3.96 -9.48 6.73
N ASP A 101 -2.83 -9.14 7.33
CA ASP A 101 -2.00 -7.99 6.96
C ASP A 101 -1.88 -7.96 5.43
N ALA A 102 -2.27 -6.85 4.80
CA ALA A 102 -2.33 -6.72 3.33
C ALA A 102 -0.94 -6.72 2.64
N GLN A 103 0.09 -7.22 3.32
CA GLN A 103 1.51 -7.08 2.98
C GLN A 103 2.22 -8.42 2.68
N ARG A 104 1.52 -9.56 2.63
CA ARG A 104 2.14 -10.84 2.22
C ARG A 104 2.19 -11.04 0.71
#